data_AF-A0A660HU06-F1
#
_entry.id   AF-A0A660HU06-F1
#
_cell.length_a   1.000
_cell.length_b   1.000
_cell.length_c   1.000
_cell.angle_alpha   90.00
_cell.angle_beta   90.00
_cell.angle_gamma   90.00
#
_symmetry.space_group_name_H-M   'P 1'
#
loop_
_entity.id
_entity.type
_entity.pdbx_description
1 polymer ?
#
loop_
_entity_poly.entity_id
_entity_poly.type
_entity_poly.pdbx_seq_one_letter_code
_entity_poly.pdbx_strand_id
1 'polypeptide(L)'
;MKNINIIYYGKIKQANIYESMFEYVKCSAPLDCEIDYIENQPEYFVEEWEAATDSVAFFGYDPMRDAGEIEIDGQSYTRISRGEAELSYVPTDNLSEILYVIYHCNHDTRSCSCTGEIFQTKEEAEKRANELGGKSGLS
;
A
#
# COMPACT_ATOMS: atom_id res chain seq x y z
N MET A 1 -8.55 12.63 0.16
CA MET A 1 -8.64 12.48 1.63
C MET A 1 -9.62 13.50 2.18
N LYS A 2 -10.68 13.01 2.82
CA LYS A 2 -11.73 13.81 3.47
C LYS A 2 -11.73 13.50 4.96
N ASN A 3 -12.01 14.50 5.78
CA ASN A 3 -12.14 14.35 7.23
C ASN A 3 -13.60 14.39 7.61
N ILE A 4 -14.07 13.37 8.34
CA ILE A 4 -15.46 13.31 8.80
C ILE A 4 -15.52 12.98 10.29
N ASN A 5 -16.66 13.31 10.90
CA ASN A 5 -16.97 12.88 12.26
C ASN A 5 -17.79 11.59 12.19
N ILE A 6 -17.33 10.56 12.91
CA ILE A 6 -18.06 9.30 13.09
C ILE A 6 -18.37 9.07 14.56
N ILE A 7 -19.38 8.24 14.83
CA ILE A 7 -19.63 7.72 16.17
C ILE A 7 -18.79 6.46 16.34
N TYR A 8 -17.77 6.52 17.18
CA TYR A 8 -16.87 5.41 17.49
C TYR A 8 -16.95 5.10 18.99
N TYR A 9 -17.44 3.91 19.34
CA TYR A 9 -17.75 3.50 20.72
C TYR A 9 -18.53 4.57 21.52
N GLY A 10 -19.59 5.11 20.91
CA GLY A 10 -20.46 6.11 21.54
C GLY A 10 -19.86 7.51 21.68
N LYS A 11 -18.66 7.76 21.13
CA LYS A 11 -18.00 9.07 21.14
C LYS A 11 -17.85 9.59 19.71
N ILE A 12 -18.00 10.89 19.54
CA ILE A 12 -17.66 11.54 18.27
C ILE A 12 -16.13 11.51 18.12
N LYS A 13 -15.66 10.96 17.00
CA LYS A 13 -14.26 10.89 16.62
C LYS A 13 -14.09 11.36 15.18
N GLN A 14 -12.94 11.95 14.90
CA GLN A 14 -12.57 12.32 13.54
C GLN A 14 -11.94 11.11 12.84
N ALA A 15 -12.35 10.86 11.60
CA ALA A 15 -11.83 9.81 10.74
C ALA A 15 -11.39 10.38 9.38
N ASN A 16 -10.32 9.81 8.84
CA ASN A 16 -9.80 10.08 7.51
C ASN A 16 -10.42 9.10 6.51
N ILE A 17 -11.06 9.62 5.48
CA ILE A 17 -11.63 8.85 4.37
C ILE A 17 -10.77 9.10 3.14
N TYR A 18 -10.14 8.04 2.65
CA TYR A 18 -9.39 8.04 1.40
C TYR A 18 -10.31 7.63 0.25
N GLU A 19 -10.07 8.14 -0.96
CA GLU A 19 -10.92 7.86 -2.11
C GLU A 19 -10.61 6.51 -2.75
N SER A 20 -9.36 6.05 -2.66
CA SER A 20 -8.92 4.73 -3.12
C SER A 20 -7.83 4.16 -2.23
N MET A 21 -7.55 2.87 -2.41
CA MET A 21 -6.44 2.23 -1.72
C MET A 21 -5.11 2.87 -2.11
N PHE A 22 -4.96 3.21 -3.40
CA PHE A 22 -3.78 3.93 -3.89
C PHE A 22 -3.53 5.27 -3.18
N GLU A 23 -4.58 6.06 -2.90
CA GLU A 23 -4.42 7.34 -2.19
C GLU A 23 -3.84 7.13 -0.78
N TYR A 24 -4.33 6.11 -0.08
CA TYR A 24 -3.86 5.77 1.26
C TYR A 24 -2.38 5.39 1.29
N VAL A 25 -1.97 4.44 0.44
CA VAL A 25 -0.61 3.87 0.45
C VAL A 25 0.44 4.91 0.03
N LYS A 26 0.09 5.81 -0.90
CA LYS A 26 0.94 6.92 -1.34
C LYS A 26 1.30 7.88 -0.21
N CYS A 27 0.43 8.03 0.79
CA CYS A 27 0.66 8.90 1.94
C CYS A 27 1.47 8.26 3.07
N SER A 28 1.88 6.98 2.95
CA SER A 28 2.35 6.18 4.09
C SER A 28 3.58 5.28 3.85
N ALA A 29 4.24 5.31 2.68
CA ALA A 29 5.39 4.44 2.38
C ALA A 29 6.65 4.70 3.26
N PRO A 30 7.49 3.68 3.57
CA PRO A 30 7.71 2.48 2.75
C PRO A 30 7.26 1.16 3.37
N LEU A 31 6.76 0.29 2.50
CA LEU A 31 6.67 -1.14 2.74
C LEU A 31 8.09 -1.69 2.85
N ASP A 32 8.50 -2.09 4.05
CA ASP A 32 9.64 -2.99 4.21
C ASP A 32 9.19 -4.37 3.70
N CYS A 33 9.22 -4.56 2.39
CA CYS A 33 9.06 -5.87 1.76
C CYS A 33 10.33 -6.28 1.02
N GLU A 34 10.81 -7.46 1.40
CA GLU A 34 11.91 -8.17 0.76
C GLU A 34 11.33 -9.38 0.03
N ILE A 35 11.95 -9.73 -1.11
CA ILE A 35 11.64 -10.98 -1.80
C ILE A 35 12.91 -11.79 -2.01
N ASP A 36 12.74 -13.08 -2.22
CA ASP A 36 13.84 -13.98 -2.54
C ASP A 36 14.58 -13.52 -3.80
N TYR A 37 15.90 -13.50 -3.72
CA TYR A 37 16.75 -13.22 -4.87
C TYR A 37 16.72 -14.39 -5.85
N ILE A 38 16.48 -14.09 -7.13
CA ILE A 38 16.51 -15.07 -8.22
C ILE A 38 17.69 -14.73 -9.16
N GLU A 39 18.51 -15.73 -9.49
CA GLU A 39 19.61 -15.54 -10.44
C GLU A 39 19.10 -15.10 -11.83
N ASN A 40 19.77 -14.11 -12.42
CA ASN A 40 19.42 -13.48 -13.71
C ASN A 40 18.13 -12.63 -13.71
N GLN A 41 17.59 -12.31 -12.53
CA GLN A 41 16.56 -11.28 -12.42
C GLN A 41 17.13 -9.90 -12.82
N PRO A 42 16.34 -9.01 -13.42
CA PRO A 42 16.79 -7.65 -13.69
C PRO A 42 17.13 -6.88 -12.40
N GLU A 43 18.06 -5.92 -12.49
CA GLU A 43 18.41 -5.02 -11.37
C GLU A 43 17.18 -4.31 -10.81
N TYR A 44 16.25 -3.89 -11.68
CA TYR A 44 14.94 -3.34 -11.32
C TYR A 44 13.83 -4.07 -12.08
N PHE A 45 12.78 -4.49 -11.37
CA PHE A 45 11.62 -5.16 -11.96
C PHE A 45 10.34 -4.83 -11.19
N VAL A 46 9.21 -5.02 -11.86
CA VAL A 46 7.88 -4.71 -11.34
C VAL A 46 7.19 -5.98 -10.88
N GLU A 47 6.55 -5.91 -9.72
CA GLU A 47 5.67 -6.96 -9.21
C GLU A 47 4.29 -6.40 -8.88
N GLU A 48 3.30 -7.29 -8.98
CA GLU A 48 1.96 -7.02 -8.47
C GLU A 48 1.97 -7.05 -6.95
N TRP A 49 1.17 -6.17 -6.36
CA TRP A 49 1.02 -6.07 -4.94
C TRP A 49 -0.47 -5.98 -4.59
N GLU A 50 -0.96 -7.06 -4.01
CA GLU A 50 -2.35 -7.20 -3.59
C GLU A 50 -2.51 -6.72 -2.14
N ALA A 51 -2.90 -5.46 -1.98
CA ALA A 51 -3.04 -4.83 -0.67
C ALA A 51 -4.00 -5.59 0.27
N ALA A 52 -5.02 -6.24 -0.29
CA ALA A 52 -5.97 -7.07 0.47
C ALA A 52 -5.33 -8.31 1.13
N THR A 53 -4.20 -8.80 0.61
CA THR A 53 -3.47 -9.95 1.16
C THR A 53 -2.43 -9.56 2.20
N ASP A 54 -1.97 -8.31 2.17
CA ASP A 54 -0.99 -7.76 3.10
C ASP A 54 -1.69 -7.22 4.37
N SER A 55 -2.27 -8.16 5.11
CA SER A 55 -3.08 -7.86 6.28
C SER A 55 -2.30 -7.19 7.42
N VAL A 56 -0.99 -7.42 7.48
CA VAL A 56 -0.10 -6.84 8.48
C VAL A 56 0.16 -5.37 8.17
N ALA A 57 0.42 -5.03 6.90
CA ALA A 57 0.65 -3.64 6.51
C ALA A 57 -0.63 -2.79 6.51
N PHE A 58 -1.83 -3.38 6.26
CA PHE A 58 -3.05 -2.59 6.07
C PHE A 58 -4.18 -2.79 7.07
N PHE A 59 -4.32 -3.97 7.67
CA PHE A 59 -5.37 -4.22 8.67
C PHE A 59 -4.83 -4.18 10.11
N GLY A 60 -3.50 -4.26 10.27
CA GLY A 60 -2.82 -4.24 11.56
C GLY A 60 -3.14 -5.46 12.44
N TYR A 61 -2.34 -5.66 13.48
CA TYR A 61 -2.51 -6.74 14.45
C TYR A 61 -3.48 -6.37 15.60
N ASP A 62 -4.65 -5.76 15.32
CA ASP A 62 -5.59 -5.44 16.40
C ASP A 62 -6.56 -6.62 16.67
N PRO A 63 -6.54 -7.22 17.87
CA PRO A 63 -7.46 -8.30 18.27
C PRO A 63 -8.93 -7.84 18.44
N MET A 64 -9.25 -6.54 18.40
CA MET A 64 -10.62 -6.01 18.56
C MET A 64 -11.32 -5.76 17.22
N ARG A 65 -11.58 -6.84 16.47
CA ARG A 65 -12.27 -6.91 15.15
C ARG A 65 -13.64 -6.20 15.03
N ASP A 66 -14.16 -5.58 16.09
CA ASP A 66 -15.58 -5.17 16.19
C ASP A 66 -15.92 -3.78 15.62
N ALA A 67 -15.04 -3.14 14.84
CA ALA A 67 -15.35 -1.87 14.15
C ALA A 67 -14.59 -1.70 12.82
N GLY A 68 -14.47 -2.79 12.06
CA GLY A 68 -13.73 -2.81 10.79
C GLY A 68 -14.45 -2.12 9.63
N GLU A 69 -15.77 -1.98 9.68
CA GLU A 69 -16.56 -1.43 8.58
C GLU A 69 -17.49 -0.33 9.07
N ILE A 70 -17.67 0.71 8.25
CA ILE A 70 -18.65 1.76 8.44
C ILE A 70 -19.42 1.98 7.13
N GLU A 71 -20.69 2.35 7.24
CA GLU A 71 -21.49 2.81 6.11
C GLU A 71 -21.71 4.32 6.24
N ILE A 72 -21.41 5.06 5.18
CA ILE A 72 -21.64 6.51 5.07
C ILE A 72 -22.38 6.74 3.77
N ASP A 73 -23.58 7.34 3.84
CA ASP A 73 -24.40 7.67 2.67
C ASP A 73 -24.62 6.48 1.70
N GLY A 74 -24.70 5.25 2.23
CA GLY A 74 -24.91 4.02 1.45
C GLY A 74 -23.64 3.40 0.84
N GLN A 75 -22.47 4.02 1.03
CA GLN A 75 -21.17 3.46 0.65
C GLN A 75 -20.53 2.77 1.86
N SER A 76 -20.05 1.54 1.66
CA SER A 76 -19.29 0.79 2.67
C SER A 76 -17.81 1.15 2.61
N TYR A 77 -17.22 1.31 3.79
CA TYR A 77 -15.81 1.62 3.97
C TYR A 77 -15.17 0.66 4.96
N THR A 78 -13.94 0.25 4.69
CA THR A 78 -13.15 -0.62 5.56
C THR A 78 -12.04 0.16 6.24
N ARG A 79 -11.86 -0.09 7.54
CA ARG A 79 -10.81 0.49 8.37
C ARG A 79 -9.46 -0.07 7.94
N ILE A 80 -8.48 0.83 7.83
CA ILE A 80 -7.08 0.51 7.59
C ILE A 80 -6.25 1.03 8.76
N SER A 81 -5.28 0.22 9.19
CA SER A 81 -4.52 0.44 10.42
C SER A 81 -3.29 1.30 10.16
N ARG A 82 -3.18 2.40 10.92
CA ARG A 82 -1.96 3.21 11.04
C ARG A 82 -1.66 3.50 12.51
N GLY A 83 -1.65 2.44 13.31
CA GLY A 83 -1.50 2.52 14.76
C GLY A 83 -2.79 2.93 15.48
N GLU A 84 -2.74 2.92 16.81
CA GLU A 84 -3.92 2.98 17.68
C GLU A 84 -4.63 4.35 17.72
N ALA A 85 -4.00 5.41 17.20
CA ALA A 85 -4.46 6.80 17.37
C ALA A 85 -5.25 7.37 16.18
N GLU A 86 -5.14 6.78 14.98
CA GLU A 86 -5.75 7.28 13.75
C GLU A 86 -6.87 6.34 13.27
N LEU A 87 -8.01 6.93 12.87
CA LEU A 87 -9.11 6.19 12.26
C LEU A 87 -9.12 6.51 10.77
N SER A 88 -8.61 5.58 9.97
CA SER A 88 -8.51 5.73 8.52
C SER A 88 -9.36 4.67 7.82
N TYR A 89 -10.00 5.05 6.73
CA TYR A 89 -10.91 4.20 5.97
C TYR A 89 -10.75 4.40 4.46
N VAL A 90 -10.98 3.33 3.71
CA VAL A 90 -11.09 3.32 2.23
C VAL A 90 -12.39 2.64 1.82
N PRO A 91 -12.98 2.96 0.65
CA PRO A 91 -14.10 2.21 0.10
C PRO A 91 -13.76 0.73 0.01
N THR A 92 -14.65 -0.13 0.51
CA THR A 92 -14.39 -1.59 0.58
C THR A 92 -14.15 -2.20 -0.79
N ASP A 93 -14.83 -1.70 -1.82
CA ASP A 93 -14.67 -2.05 -3.23
C ASP A 93 -13.31 -1.68 -3.82
N ASN A 94 -12.60 -0.72 -3.22
CA ASN A 94 -11.26 -0.33 -3.65
C ASN A 94 -10.14 -1.13 -2.96
N LEU A 95 -10.44 -2.04 -2.01
CA LEU A 95 -9.43 -2.88 -1.35
C LEU A 95 -8.80 -3.91 -2.29
N SER A 96 -9.53 -4.37 -3.30
CA SER A 96 -9.06 -5.35 -4.29
C SER A 96 -8.27 -4.74 -5.44
N GLU A 97 -7.90 -3.46 -5.34
CA GLU A 97 -7.02 -2.83 -6.33
C GLU A 97 -5.67 -3.55 -6.35
N ILE A 98 -5.33 -4.15 -7.49
CA ILE A 98 -3.97 -4.62 -7.77
C ILE A 98 -3.12 -3.37 -7.99
N LEU A 99 -2.13 -3.19 -7.14
CA LEU A 99 -1.14 -2.13 -7.26
C LEU A 99 0.19 -2.74 -7.71
N TYR A 100 1.15 -1.88 -8.04
CA TYR A 100 2.43 -2.32 -8.58
C TYR A 100 3.56 -1.68 -7.79
N VAL A 101 4.58 -2.48 -7.48
CA VAL A 101 5.78 -2.04 -6.76
C VAL A 101 7.01 -2.38 -7.57
N ILE A 102 8.08 -1.63 -7.34
CA ILE A 102 9.37 -1.90 -7.97
C ILE A 102 10.28 -2.50 -6.93
N TYR A 103 10.93 -3.60 -7.29
CA TYR A 103 12.01 -4.19 -6.53
C TYR A 103 13.35 -3.83 -7.15
N HIS A 104 14.34 -3.59 -6.30
CA HIS A 104 15.74 -3.43 -6.66
C HIS A 104 16.51 -4.66 -6.16
N CYS A 105 17.13 -5.40 -7.07
CA CYS A 105 18.01 -6.52 -6.75
C CYS A 105 19.47 -6.10 -6.77
N ASN A 106 20.14 -6.20 -5.63
CA ASN A 106 21.58 -6.11 -5.55
C ASN A 106 22.20 -7.50 -5.76
N HIS A 107 22.86 -7.69 -6.90
CA HIS A 107 23.47 -8.96 -7.28
C HIS A 107 24.71 -9.33 -6.44
N ASP A 108 25.41 -8.34 -5.88
CA ASP A 108 26.58 -8.57 -5.03
C ASP A 108 26.16 -9.13 -3.67
N THR A 109 25.10 -8.58 -3.08
CA THR A 109 24.55 -9.04 -1.80
C THR A 109 23.50 -10.15 -1.95
N ARG A 110 23.08 -10.45 -3.19
CA ARG A 110 22.04 -11.41 -3.53
C ARG A 110 20.75 -11.17 -2.75
N SER A 111 20.27 -9.93 -2.79
CA SER A 111 19.09 -9.48 -2.04
C SER A 111 18.23 -8.57 -2.92
N CYS A 112 16.91 -8.68 -2.79
CA CYS A 112 15.97 -7.81 -3.48
C CYS A 112 15.04 -7.13 -2.49
N SER A 113 14.94 -5.80 -2.59
CA SER A 113 14.13 -4.96 -1.69
C SER A 113 13.24 -4.03 -2.49
N CYS A 114 12.03 -3.78 -1.99
CA CYS A 114 11.14 -2.80 -2.60
C CYS A 114 11.76 -1.39 -2.56
N THR A 115 11.54 -0.60 -3.61
CA THR A 115 11.99 0.80 -3.68
C THR A 115 11.13 1.74 -2.83
N GLY A 116 10.00 1.25 -2.31
CA GLY A 116 8.98 2.03 -1.63
C GLY A 116 8.10 2.86 -2.57
N GLU A 117 8.33 2.81 -3.89
CA GLU A 117 7.47 3.43 -4.88
C GLU A 117 6.31 2.48 -5.24
N ILE A 118 5.07 3.00 -5.14
CA ILE A 118 3.84 2.25 -5.43
C ILE A 118 3.13 2.94 -6.60
N PHE A 119 2.57 2.15 -7.51
CA PHE A 119 1.90 2.60 -8.73
C PHE A 119 0.52 1.98 -8.86
N GLN A 120 -0.39 2.73 -9.49
CA GLN A 120 -1.74 2.25 -9.78
C GLN A 120 -1.78 1.41 -11.05
N THR A 121 -0.82 1.61 -11.96
CA THR A 121 -0.76 0.87 -13.23
C THR A 121 0.60 0.23 -13.44
N LYS A 122 0.59 -0.90 -14.16
CA LYS A 122 1.80 -1.63 -14.51
C LYS A 122 2.70 -0.79 -15.42
N GLU A 123 2.11 -0.08 -16.39
CA GLU A 123 2.84 0.72 -17.36
C GLU A 123 3.64 1.86 -16.69
N GLU A 124 3.06 2.50 -15.66
CA GLU A 124 3.77 3.52 -14.88
C GLU A 124 4.95 2.94 -14.11
N ALA A 125 4.74 1.78 -13.46
CA ALA A 125 5.79 1.08 -12.72
C ALA A 125 6.91 0.61 -13.65
N GLU A 126 6.58 0.04 -14.81
CA GLU A 126 7.56 -0.45 -15.80
C GLU A 126 8.35 0.70 -16.40
N LYS A 127 7.69 1.81 -16.74
CA LYS A 127 8.38 3.01 -17.21
C LYS A 127 9.38 3.48 -16.16
N ARG A 128 8.98 3.52 -14.89
CA ARG A 128 9.84 3.94 -13.79
C ARG A 128 11.00 2.97 -13.55
N ALA A 129 10.77 1.66 -13.57
CA ALA A 129 11.80 0.65 -13.42
C ALA A 129 12.88 0.77 -14.53
N ASN A 130 12.45 1.01 -15.78
CA ASN A 130 13.36 1.25 -16.89
C ASN A 130 14.17 2.55 -16.72
N GLU A 131 13.58 3.61 -16.18
CA GLU A 131 14.30 4.86 -15.86
C GLU A 131 15.35 4.66 -14.76
N LEU A 132 15.09 3.79 -13.79
CA LEU A 132 16.03 3.44 -12.73
C LEU A 132 17.20 2.62 -13.28
N GLY A 133 16.93 1.56 -14.06
CA GLY A 133 17.97 0.75 -14.71
C GLY A 133 18.71 1.47 -15.84
N GLY A 134 18.12 2.49 -16.46
CA GLY A 134 18.79 3.31 -17.48
C GLY A 134 19.82 4.30 -16.89
N LYS A 135 19.69 4.67 -15.61
CA LYS A 135 20.63 5.56 -14.93
C LYS A 135 21.93 4.88 -14.51
N SER A 136 21.95 3.55 -14.37
CA SER A 136 23.17 2.78 -14.11
C SER A 136 24.07 2.61 -15.34
N GLY A 137 23.61 2.96 -16.55
CA GLY A 137 24.35 2.85 -17.81
C GLY A 137 25.13 4.10 -18.26
N LEU A 138 25.15 5.18 -17.47
CA LEU A 138 25.98 6.37 -17.71
C LEU A 138 27.11 6.42 -16.66
N SER A 139 28.06 5.48 -16.75
CA SER A 139 29.35 5.54 -16.07
C SER A 139 30.49 5.45 -17.08
#